data_AF-A0A6J3C8V5-F1
#
_entry.id   AF-A0A6J3C8V5-F1
#
_cell.length_a   1.000
_cell.length_b   1.000
_cell.length_c   1.000
_cell.angle_alpha   90.00
_cell.angle_beta   90.00
_cell.angle_gamma   90.00
#
_symmetry.space_group_name_H-M   'P 1'
#
loop_
_entity.id
_entity.type
_entity.pdbx_description
1 polymer ?
#
loop_
_entity_poly.entity_id
_entity_poly.type
_entity_poly.pdbx_seq_one_letter_code
_entity_poly.pdbx_strand_id
1 'polypeptide(L)'
;MIRMPAIRMLGRKWLFASDDLVFPCVIELPFRIVWLVLMAIVVAHENTWQCNTTGFDEVFMQLYMRGTLALQAAMVLLLPILAQQSAKGTITTDRKLVVPLIYIKY
;
A
#
# COMPACT_ATOMS: atom_id res chain seq x y z
N MET A 1 19.87 -24.03 15.55
CA MET A 1 18.78 -23.08 15.86
C MET A 1 19.32 -21.66 15.73
N ILE A 2 19.13 -21.01 14.58
CA ILE A 2 19.66 -19.67 14.32
C ILE A 2 18.75 -18.66 15.05
N ARG A 3 19.29 -17.89 15.99
CA ARG A 3 18.56 -16.77 16.60
C ARG A 3 18.42 -15.66 15.57
N MET A 4 17.22 -15.46 15.03
CA MET A 4 16.93 -14.27 14.24
C MET A 4 16.90 -13.04 15.17
N PRO A 5 17.64 -11.97 14.83
CA PRO A 5 17.61 -10.73 15.60
C PRO A 5 16.19 -10.16 15.51
N ALA A 6 15.66 -9.75 16.65
CA ALA A 6 14.31 -9.22 16.75
C ALA A 6 14.35 -7.89 17.49
N ILE A 7 13.71 -6.89 16.92
CA ILE A 7 13.57 -5.58 17.56
C ILE A 7 12.29 -5.61 18.41
N ARG A 8 12.36 -5.08 19.63
CA ARG A 8 11.17 -4.86 20.45
C ARG A 8 10.72 -3.42 20.28
N MET A 9 9.64 -3.21 19.55
CA MET A 9 8.94 -1.92 19.44
C MET A 9 7.48 -2.12 19.84
N LEU A 10 6.91 -1.17 20.58
CA LEU A 10 5.50 -1.17 21.01
C LEU A 10 5.08 -2.45 21.77
N GLY A 11 5.97 -3.02 22.58
CA GLY A 11 5.68 -4.21 23.41
C GLY A 11 5.57 -5.54 22.65
N ARG A 12 5.76 -5.55 21.32
CA ARG A 12 5.84 -6.78 20.52
C ARG A 12 7.24 -7.02 19.97
N LYS A 13 7.56 -8.28 19.74
CA LYS A 13 8.81 -8.75 19.14
C LYS A 13 8.63 -8.77 17.62
N TRP A 14 9.28 -7.84 16.93
CA TRP A 14 9.29 -7.73 15.47
C TRP A 14 10.47 -8.51 14.91
N LEU A 15 10.19 -9.41 13.97
CA LEU A 15 11.23 -10.24 13.36
C LEU A 15 11.74 -9.53 12.12
N PHE A 16 13.04 -9.27 12.05
CA PHE A 16 13.69 -8.83 10.82
C PHE A 16 13.34 -9.83 9.71
N ALA A 17 12.85 -9.36 8.56
CA ALA A 17 12.39 -10.10 7.38
C ALA A 17 10.90 -10.51 7.31
N SER A 18 10.14 -10.55 8.40
CA SER A 18 8.69 -10.86 8.31
C SER A 18 7.80 -9.62 8.27
N ASP A 19 8.30 -8.50 8.78
CA ASP A 19 7.53 -7.27 8.98
C ASP A 19 7.96 -6.14 8.00
N ASP A 20 8.79 -6.46 7.01
CA ASP A 20 9.40 -5.49 6.07
C ASP A 20 8.37 -4.73 5.23
N LEU A 21 7.15 -5.26 5.07
CA LEU A 21 6.06 -4.60 4.34
C LEU A 21 5.19 -3.70 5.23
N VAL A 22 5.30 -3.82 6.56
CA VAL A 22 4.50 -3.03 7.50
C VAL A 22 5.03 -1.61 7.60
N PHE A 23 6.35 -1.42 7.67
CA PHE A 23 6.97 -0.11 7.76
C PHE A 23 6.72 0.79 6.54
N PRO A 24 6.92 0.32 5.28
CA PRO A 24 6.54 1.07 4.09
C PRO A 24 5.06 1.44 4.09
N CYS A 25 4.18 0.51 4.47
CA CYS A 25 2.75 0.74 4.46
C CYS A 25 2.32 1.82 5.45
N VAL A 26 2.87 1.82 6.67
CA VAL A 26 2.57 2.84 7.70
C VAL A 26 3.04 4.23 7.27
N ILE A 27 4.20 4.33 6.61
CA ILE A 27 4.74 5.62 6.15
C ILE A 27 3.99 6.11 4.92
N GLU A 28 3.65 5.23 3.97
CA GLU A 28 3.04 5.56 2.69
C GLU A 28 1.56 5.95 2.81
N LEU A 29 0.81 5.31 3.73
CA LEU A 29 -0.62 5.53 3.93
C LEU A 29 -1.01 7.01 4.17
N PRO A 30 -0.37 7.78 5.08
CA PRO A 30 -0.74 9.18 5.28
C PRO A 30 -0.53 10.03 4.02
N PHE A 31 0.56 9.81 3.27
CA PHE A 31 0.78 10.52 2.00
C PHE A 31 -0.30 10.21 0.98
N ARG A 32 -0.73 8.94 0.89
CA ARG A 32 -1.83 8.56 0.00
C ARG A 32 -3.17 9.13 0.42
N ILE A 33 -3.43 9.27 1.72
CA ILE A 33 -4.64 9.92 2.24
C ILE A 33 -4.64 11.40 1.89
N VAL A 34 -3.53 12.11 2.13
CA VAL A 34 -3.40 13.53 1.77
C VAL A 34 -3.61 13.71 0.26
N TRP A 35 -2.98 12.87 -0.57
CA TRP A 35 -3.15 12.91 -2.01
C TRP A 35 -4.60 12.65 -2.45
N LEU A 36 -5.27 11.67 -1.83
CA LEU A 36 -6.67 11.36 -2.08
C LEU A 36 -7.58 12.57 -1.77
N VAL A 37 -7.34 13.25 -0.64
CA VAL A 37 -8.09 14.45 -0.26
C VAL A 37 -7.88 15.58 -1.27
N LEU A 38 -6.63 15.84 -1.67
CA LEU A 38 -6.32 16.86 -2.68
C LEU A 38 -7.02 16.57 -4.01
N MET A 39 -6.95 15.32 -4.49
CA MET A 39 -7.63 14.90 -5.72
C MET A 39 -9.15 15.02 -5.60
N ALA A 40 -9.74 14.66 -4.46
CA ALA A 40 -11.17 14.79 -4.22
C ALA A 40 -11.62 16.25 -4.27
N ILE A 41 -10.85 17.19 -3.69
CA ILE A 41 -11.12 18.62 -3.75
C ILE A 41 -11.11 19.12 -5.21
N VAL A 42 -10.10 18.72 -5.98
CA VAL A 42 -9.97 19.10 -7.40
C VAL A 42 -11.17 18.60 -8.21
N VAL A 43 -11.59 17.35 -8.00
CA VAL A 43 -12.73 16.75 -8.70
C VAL A 43 -14.06 17.41 -8.29
N ALA A 44 -14.20 17.80 -7.02
CA ALA A 44 -15.40 18.46 -6.51
C ALA A 44 -15.53 19.93 -6.94
N HIS A 45 -14.43 20.57 -7.33
CA HIS A 45 -14.46 21.96 -7.74
C HIS A 45 -14.95 22.09 -9.19
N GLU A 46 -16.16 22.61 -9.37
CA GLU A 46 -16.87 22.66 -10.66
C GLU A 46 -16.12 23.44 -11.76
N ASN A 47 -15.27 24.40 -11.37
CA ASN A 47 -14.50 25.21 -12.33
C ASN A 47 -13.25 24.50 -12.89
N THR A 48 -12.87 23.32 -12.38
CA THR A 48 -11.70 22.59 -12.91
C THR A 48 -11.96 21.97 -14.27
N TRP A 49 -13.23 21.80 -14.65
CA TRP A 49 -13.65 21.17 -15.90
C TRP A 49 -13.88 22.17 -17.04
N GLN A 50 -13.73 23.47 -16.79
CA GLN A 50 -13.87 24.53 -17.79
C GLN A 50 -12.65 24.57 -18.72
N CYS A 51 -12.40 23.47 -19.43
CA CYS A 51 -11.47 23.47 -20.55
C CYS A 51 -12.17 24.09 -21.76
N ASN A 52 -11.49 25.02 -22.44
CA ASN A 52 -12.00 25.71 -23.63
C ASN A 52 -12.09 24.80 -24.88
N THR A 53 -12.05 23.49 -24.68
CA THR A 53 -12.07 22.42 -25.69
C THR A 53 -13.40 21.68 -25.61
N THR A 54 -14.18 21.74 -26.69
CA THR A 54 -15.53 21.17 -26.76
C THR A 54 -15.51 19.65 -26.97
N GLY A 55 -16.26 18.90 -26.15
CA GLY A 55 -16.70 17.53 -26.46
C GLY A 55 -15.91 16.39 -25.81
N PHE A 56 -15.32 15.52 -26.64
CA PHE A 56 -14.77 14.21 -26.24
C PHE A 56 -13.63 14.31 -25.20
N ASP A 57 -12.81 15.36 -25.29
CA ASP A 57 -11.67 15.57 -24.39
C ASP A 57 -12.11 15.86 -22.95
N GLU A 58 -13.23 16.57 -22.77
CA GLU A 58 -13.79 16.89 -21.45
C GLU A 58 -14.27 15.62 -20.74
N VAL A 59 -15.01 14.77 -21.46
CA VAL A 59 -15.54 13.50 -20.93
C VAL A 59 -14.39 12.55 -20.59
N PHE A 60 -13.36 12.45 -21.44
CA PHE A 60 -12.20 11.60 -21.19
C PHE A 60 -11.43 12.07 -19.94
N MET A 61 -11.19 13.38 -19.81
CA MET A 61 -10.54 13.98 -18.65
C MET A 61 -11.31 13.69 -17.36
N GLN A 62 -12.63 13.88 -17.36
CA GLN A 62 -13.50 13.58 -16.21
C GLN A 62 -13.46 12.09 -15.83
N LEU A 63 -13.53 11.20 -16.83
CA LEU A 63 -13.45 9.75 -16.60
C LEU A 63 -12.08 9.35 -16.05
N TYR A 64 -10.99 9.90 -16.58
CA TYR A 64 -9.63 9.65 -16.11
C TYR A 64 -9.44 10.11 -14.67
N MET A 65 -9.88 11.32 -14.33
CA MET A 65 -9.76 11.87 -12.98
C MET A 65 -10.62 11.11 -11.96
N ARG A 66 -11.87 10.75 -12.32
CA ARG A 66 -12.72 9.91 -11.46
C ARG A 66 -12.18 8.49 -11.32
N GLY A 67 -11.66 7.91 -12.40
CA GLY A 67 -11.07 6.57 -12.41
C GLY A 67 -9.80 6.49 -11.56
N THR A 68 -8.91 7.48 -11.68
CA THR A 68 -7.69 7.58 -10.85
C THR A 68 -8.03 7.79 -9.39
N LEU A 69 -9.05 8.61 -9.06
CA LEU A 69 -9.55 8.76 -7.69
C LEU A 69 -10.07 7.43 -7.12
N ALA A 70 -10.87 6.69 -7.89
CA ALA A 70 -11.41 5.39 -7.47
C ALA A 70 -10.31 4.34 -7.24
N LEU A 71 -9.34 4.25 -8.16
CA LEU A 71 -8.19 3.36 -8.03
C LEU A 71 -7.33 3.72 -6.81
N GLN A 72 -7.09 5.01 -6.58
CA GLN A 72 -6.34 5.48 -5.42
C GLN A 72 -7.08 5.13 -4.11
N ALA A 73 -8.39 5.30 -4.05
CA ALA A 73 -9.20 4.91 -2.90
C ALA A 73 -9.12 3.40 -2.62
N ALA A 74 -9.21 2.56 -3.66
CA ALA A 74 -9.06 1.12 -3.53
C ALA A 74 -7.67 0.73 -2.98
N MET A 75 -6.60 1.37 -3.48
CA MET A 75 -5.24 1.14 -2.98
C MET A 75 -5.11 1.51 -1.50
N VAL A 76 -5.67 2.64 -1.07
CA VAL A 76 -5.67 3.07 0.34
C VAL A 76 -6.39 2.06 1.24
N LEU A 77 -7.44 1.39 0.75
CA LEU A 77 -8.13 0.33 1.50
C LEU A 77 -7.38 -1.00 1.52
N LEU A 78 -6.69 -1.36 0.43
CA LEU A 78 -5.94 -2.61 0.33
C LEU A 78 -4.66 -2.59 1.17
N LEU A 79 -3.98 -1.44 1.25
CA LEU A 79 -2.75 -1.25 2.03
C LEU A 79 -2.85 -1.72 3.49
N PRO A 80 -3.82 -1.28 4.31
CA PRO A 80 -3.94 -1.74 5.70
C PRO A 80 -4.28 -3.23 5.78
N ILE A 81 -5.06 -3.79 4.85
CA ILE A 81 -5.34 -5.23 4.79
C ILE A 81 -4.04 -6.02 4.57
N LEU A 82 -3.21 -5.57 3.62
CA LEU A 82 -1.91 -6.16 3.36
C LEU A 82 -0.97 -6.01 4.55
N ALA A 83 -0.91 -4.83 5.17
CA ALA A 83 -0.09 -4.60 6.37
C ALA A 83 -0.52 -5.51 7.53
N GLN A 84 -1.84 -5.69 7.74
CA GLN A 84 -2.36 -6.60 8.75
C GLN A 84 -2.03 -8.06 8.43
N GLN A 85 -2.07 -8.47 7.17
CA GLN A 85 -1.67 -9.81 6.75
C GLN A 85 -0.15 -10.03 6.90
N SER A 86 0.67 -9.05 6.54
CA SER A 86 2.13 -9.11 6.71
C SER A 86 2.53 -9.16 8.19
N ALA A 87 1.89 -8.35 9.05
CA ALA A 87 2.14 -8.34 10.50
C ALA A 87 1.69 -9.62 11.22
N LYS A 88 0.87 -10.49 10.59
CA LYS A 88 0.47 -11.78 11.17
C LYS A 88 1.58 -12.84 11.08
N GLY A 89 2.66 -12.60 10.34
CA GLY A 89 3.84 -13.48 10.36
C GLY A 89 3.56 -14.95 9.99
N THR A 90 2.50 -15.23 9.23
CA THR A 90 2.10 -16.63 8.88
C THR A 90 3.09 -17.31 7.95
N ILE A 91 4.09 -16.60 7.41
CA ILE A 91 5.14 -17.18 6.57
C ILE A 91 6.02 -18.17 7.36
N THR A 92 6.03 -18.14 8.70
CA THR A 92 6.86 -19.06 9.49
C THR A 92 6.23 -20.41 9.80
N THR A 93 4.92 -20.60 9.64
CA THR A 93 4.26 -21.84 10.12
C THR A 93 4.32 -22.99 9.11
N ASP A 94 4.40 -22.70 7.80
CA ASP A 94 4.38 -23.73 6.73
C ASP A 94 5.71 -23.86 5.95
N ARG A 95 6.79 -23.22 6.40
CA ARG A 95 8.12 -23.38 5.77
C ARG A 95 8.87 -24.62 6.29
N LYS A 96 8.29 -25.82 6.17
CA LYS A 96 9.09 -27.07 6.29
C LYS A 96 9.96 -27.33 5.05
N LEU A 97 9.56 -26.83 3.88
CA LEU A 97 10.25 -27.09 2.60
C LEU A 97 11.21 -25.99 2.13
N VAL A 98 11.20 -24.79 2.71
CA VAL A 98 12.08 -23.68 2.28
C VAL A 98 13.43 -23.70 3.01
N VAL A 99 13.50 -24.36 4.18
CA VAL A 99 14.74 -24.53 4.94
C VAL A 99 15.84 -25.27 4.16
N PRO A 100 15.59 -26.37 3.42
CA PRO A 100 16.65 -27.02 2.66
C PRO A 100 17.16 -26.20 1.46
N LEU A 101 16.34 -25.31 0.88
CA LEU A 101 16.76 -24.50 -0.27
C LEU A 101 17.74 -23.37 0.09
N ILE A 102 17.66 -22.85 1.32
CA ILE A 102 18.56 -21.80 1.83
C ILE A 102 19.90 -22.40 2.29
N TYR A 103 19.93 -23.71 2.58
CA TYR A 103 21.16 -24.44 2.90
C TYR A 103 21.96 -24.90 1.67
N ILE A 104 21.43 -24.75 0.45
CA ILE A 104 22.23 -24.80 -0.77
C ILE A 104 22.95 -23.46 -0.89
N LYS A 105 23.94 -23.30 -0.03
CA LYS A 105 24.98 -22.31 -0.14
C LYS A 105 26.17 -23.03 -0.78
N TYR A 106 26.62 -22.54 -1.93
CA TYR A 106 27.94 -22.86 -2.47
C TYR A 106 29.01 -22.69 -1.39
#